data_AF-A0A8B6FD43-F1
#
_entry.id   AF-A0A8B6FD43-F1
#
_cell.length_a   1.000
_cell.length_b   1.000
_cell.length_c   1.000
_cell.angle_alpha   90.00
_cell.angle_beta   90.00
_cell.angle_gamma   90.00
#
_symmetry.space_group_name_H-M   'P 1'
#
loop_
_entity.id
_entity.type
_entity.pdbx_description
1 polymer ?
#
loop_
_entity_poly.entity_id
_entity_poly.type
_entity_poly.pdbx_seq_one_letter_code
_entity_poly.pdbx_strand_id
1 'polypeptide(L)'
;LSCGHVCGSNCHAGPCPMENKCTKKTTRKCACKRIKKEVVCKDVTSKVLDCDEKCKEEQEKKKEEEEEKKRLLNEEEIKQQQAKVEEFEKKMGKGRKRRKKFDEEEEEKISFIQQHKKLLIMSLTVAVLAIFAYSLLLQ
;
A
#
# COMPACT_ATOMS: atom_id res chain seq x y z
N LEU A 1 29.10 33.42 5.31
CA LEU A 1 30.57 33.26 5.12
C LEU A 1 30.87 32.01 4.30
N SER A 2 31.58 32.15 3.18
CA SER A 2 31.96 31.04 2.27
C SER A 2 33.08 30.14 2.80
N CYS A 3 33.92 30.67 3.70
CA CYS A 3 35.17 30.08 4.15
C CYS A 3 35.07 29.20 5.41
N GLY A 4 33.87 29.04 5.99
CA GLY A 4 33.59 28.03 7.04
C GLY A 4 34.37 28.18 8.34
N HIS A 5 34.92 29.36 8.64
CA HIS A 5 35.60 29.69 9.88
C HIS A 5 35.11 31.05 10.39
N VAL A 6 35.33 31.33 11.68
CA VAL A 6 35.02 32.64 12.26
C VAL A 6 36.03 33.66 11.75
N CYS A 7 35.55 34.65 10.98
CA CYS A 7 36.40 35.67 10.40
C CYS A 7 36.75 36.74 11.43
N GLY A 8 38.03 37.13 11.48
CA GLY A 8 38.52 38.19 12.38
C GLY A 8 38.57 39.58 11.74
N SER A 9 38.05 39.76 10.51
CA SER A 9 37.97 41.07 9.86
C SER A 9 36.71 41.84 10.27
N ASN A 10 36.72 43.15 10.09
CA ASN A 10 35.51 43.98 10.20
C ASN A 10 34.41 43.46 9.27
N CYS A 11 33.16 43.57 9.70
CA CYS A 11 32.00 43.19 8.90
C CYS A 11 32.00 43.96 7.57
N HIS A 12 31.84 43.22 6.47
CA HIS A 12 31.83 43.78 5.13
C HIS A 12 30.73 43.09 4.31
N ALA A 13 30.19 43.81 3.33
CA ALA A 13 29.34 43.23 2.32
C ALA A 13 30.20 42.58 1.22
N GLY A 14 29.81 41.40 0.72
CA GLY A 14 30.53 40.72 -0.37
C GLY A 14 31.64 39.74 0.09
N PRO A 15 32.55 39.33 -0.82
CA PRO A 15 33.60 38.37 -0.55
C PRO A 15 34.65 38.89 0.44
N CYS A 16 35.37 37.97 1.09
CA CYS A 16 36.31 38.30 2.15
C CYS A 16 37.49 39.12 1.60
N PRO A 17 37.80 40.32 2.15
CA PRO A 17 38.92 41.12 1.68
C PRO A 17 40.29 40.46 1.96
N MET A 18 40.32 39.48 2.88
CA MET A 18 41.51 38.72 3.24
C MET A 18 41.52 37.29 2.67
N GLU A 19 40.72 36.98 1.65
CA GLU A 19 40.60 35.61 1.10
C GLU A 19 41.97 34.99 0.77
N ASN A 20 42.87 35.74 0.14
CA ASN A 20 44.21 35.27 -0.27
C ASN A 20 45.29 35.37 0.84
N LYS A 21 44.98 36.03 1.97
CA LYS A 21 45.93 36.24 3.08
C LYS A 21 45.50 35.53 4.37
N CYS A 22 44.36 34.86 4.35
CA CYS A 22 43.80 34.21 5.53
C CYS A 22 44.54 32.92 5.89
N THR A 23 45.15 32.90 7.07
CA THR A 23 45.88 31.74 7.63
C THR A 23 45.03 30.85 8.54
N LYS A 24 43.74 31.17 8.70
CA LYS A 24 42.83 30.36 9.52
C LYS A 24 42.61 28.99 8.88
N LYS A 25 42.69 27.93 9.68
CA LYS A 25 42.37 26.57 9.27
C LYS A 25 40.86 26.39 9.28
N THR A 26 40.32 25.78 8.22
CA THR A 26 38.93 25.36 8.15
C THR A 26 38.87 23.86 7.87
N THR A 27 37.85 23.21 8.43
CA THR A 27 37.58 21.80 8.16
C THR A 27 36.72 21.69 6.91
N ARG A 28 37.18 20.89 5.94
CA ARG A 28 36.36 20.48 4.79
C ARG A 28 36.04 19.00 4.88
N LYS A 29 34.86 18.64 4.38
CA LYS A 29 34.36 17.27 4.34
C LYS A 29 34.03 16.88 2.90
N CYS A 30 34.14 15.59 2.56
CA CYS A 30 33.55 15.09 1.31
C CYS A 30 32.03 15.22 1.34
N ALA A 31 31.39 15.15 0.18
CA ALA A 31 29.91 15.07 0.09
C ALA A 31 29.35 13.90 0.94
N CYS A 32 30.11 12.80 0.99
CA CYS A 32 29.84 11.61 1.78
C CYS A 32 30.07 11.74 3.29
N LYS A 33 30.67 12.86 3.74
CA LYS A 33 31.14 13.14 5.10
C LYS A 33 32.17 12.17 5.72
N ARG A 34 32.60 11.11 5.01
CA ARG A 34 33.65 10.16 5.45
C ARG A 34 35.03 10.80 5.59
N ILE A 35 35.46 11.57 4.58
CA ILE A 35 36.76 12.25 4.60
C ILE A 35 36.61 13.61 5.25
N LYS A 36 37.49 13.92 6.21
CA LYS A 36 37.64 15.22 6.84
C LYS A 36 39.10 15.66 6.74
N LYS A 37 39.36 16.83 6.16
CA LYS A 37 40.71 17.42 6.10
C LYS A 37 40.69 18.85 6.60
N GLU A 38 41.74 19.24 7.30
CA GLU A 38 41.99 20.64 7.67
C GLU A 38 42.79 21.30 6.57
N VAL A 39 42.29 22.43 6.06
CA VAL A 39 42.92 23.21 5.00
C VAL A 39 42.98 24.66 5.42
N VAL A 40 44.05 25.36 5.05
CA VAL A 40 44.17 26.79 5.32
C VAL A 40 43.26 27.54 4.36
N CYS A 41 42.51 28.54 4.86
CA CYS A 41 41.49 29.25 4.08
C CYS A 41 42.00 29.77 2.72
N LYS A 42 43.21 30.32 2.67
CA LYS A 42 43.82 30.84 1.43
C LYS A 42 44.03 29.77 0.35
N ASP A 43 44.20 28.51 0.75
CA ASP A 43 44.51 27.38 -0.15
C ASP A 43 43.23 26.63 -0.58
N VAL A 44 42.05 27.17 -0.23
CA VAL A 44 40.75 26.54 -0.52
C VAL A 44 40.26 26.94 -1.90
N THR A 45 40.45 26.07 -2.88
CA THR A 45 39.87 26.24 -4.23
C THR A 45 38.42 25.75 -4.30
N SER A 46 38.02 24.77 -3.47
CA SER A 46 36.68 24.16 -3.48
C SER A 46 36.06 24.08 -2.08
N LYS A 47 34.72 24.20 -2.00
CA LYS A 47 33.98 24.12 -0.73
C LYS A 47 33.83 22.68 -0.20
N VAL A 48 33.96 21.68 -1.06
CA VAL A 48 33.73 20.25 -0.78
C VAL A 48 34.96 19.47 -1.23
N LEU A 49 35.38 18.49 -0.42
CA LEU A 49 36.46 17.58 -0.80
C LEU A 49 35.92 16.51 -1.76
N ASP A 50 36.76 16.09 -2.70
CA ASP A 50 36.41 14.96 -3.56
C ASP A 50 36.35 13.65 -2.75
N CYS A 51 35.40 12.80 -3.11
CA CYS A 51 35.30 11.44 -2.61
C CYS A 51 36.42 10.58 -3.22
N ASP A 52 37.06 9.72 -2.42
CA ASP A 52 37.94 8.68 -2.94
C ASP A 52 37.14 7.41 -3.29
N GLU A 53 37.81 6.39 -3.83
CA GLU A 53 37.17 5.14 -4.22
C GLU A 53 36.44 4.46 -3.05
N LYS A 54 37.02 4.47 -1.84
CA LYS A 54 36.37 3.92 -0.63
C LYS A 54 35.05 4.63 -0.30
N CYS A 55 34.97 5.95 -0.52
CA CYS A 55 33.71 6.68 -0.36
C CYS A 55 32.63 6.22 -1.35
N LYS A 56 33.03 5.92 -2.59
CA LYS A 56 32.09 5.46 -3.63
C LYS A 56 31.60 4.05 -3.31
N GLU A 57 32.52 3.13 -2.97
CA GLU A 57 32.19 1.77 -2.57
C GLU A 57 31.21 1.73 -1.39
N GLU A 58 31.43 2.56 -0.35
CA GLU A 58 30.53 2.60 0.81
C GLU A 58 29.16 3.20 0.46
N GLN A 59 29.10 4.14 -0.48
CA GLN A 59 27.84 4.69 -0.96
C GLN A 59 27.07 3.67 -1.81
N GLU A 60 27.74 2.93 -2.67
CA GLU A 60 27.14 1.87 -3.47
C GLU A 60 26.58 0.77 -2.58
N LYS A 61 27.37 0.27 -1.62
CA LYS A 61 26.89 -0.71 -0.64
C LYS A 61 25.66 -0.24 0.13
N LYS A 62 25.66 1.01 0.61
CA LYS A 62 24.49 1.58 1.30
C LYS A 62 23.26 1.66 0.41
N LYS A 63 23.44 2.00 -0.87
CA LYS A 63 22.34 2.02 -1.84
C LYS A 63 21.82 0.61 -2.11
N GLU A 64 22.70 -0.36 -2.30
CA GLU A 64 22.33 -1.77 -2.48
C GLU A 64 21.56 -2.30 -1.26
N GLU A 65 22.05 -2.05 -0.04
CA GLU A 65 21.36 -2.43 1.20
C GLU A 65 19.98 -1.76 1.34
N GLU A 66 19.87 -0.47 0.98
CA GLU A 66 18.60 0.26 1.01
C GLU A 66 17.60 -0.27 -0.04
N GLU A 67 18.08 -0.57 -1.24
CA GLU A 67 17.28 -1.17 -2.30
C GLU A 67 16.82 -2.58 -1.92
N GLU A 68 17.70 -3.42 -1.38
CA GLU A 68 17.35 -4.75 -0.88
C GLU A 68 16.29 -4.67 0.22
N LYS A 69 16.50 -3.80 1.21
CA LYS A 69 15.53 -3.58 2.28
C LYS A 69 14.17 -3.12 1.73
N LYS A 70 14.17 -2.22 0.75
CA LYS A 70 12.94 -1.75 0.10
C LYS A 70 12.24 -2.87 -0.66
N ARG A 71 12.99 -3.75 -1.33
CA ARG A 71 12.43 -4.93 -2.01
C ARG A 71 11.79 -5.90 -1.02
N LEU A 72 12.47 -6.20 0.10
CA LEU A 72 11.93 -7.07 1.15
C LEU A 72 10.64 -6.50 1.76
N LEU A 73 10.61 -5.20 2.06
CA LEU A 73 9.41 -4.53 2.56
C LEU A 73 8.25 -4.59 1.55
N ASN A 74 8.53 -4.35 0.27
CA ASN A 74 7.51 -4.44 -0.77
C ASN A 74 6.97 -5.87 -0.93
N GLU A 75 7.84 -6.89 -0.89
CA GLU A 75 7.43 -8.28 -0.97
C GLU A 75 6.57 -8.70 0.23
N GLU A 76 6.91 -8.24 1.43
CA GLU A 76 6.10 -8.47 2.62
C GLU A 76 4.73 -7.78 2.51
N GLU A 77 4.70 -6.53 2.05
CA GLU A 77 3.45 -5.79 1.86
C GLU A 77 2.54 -6.49 0.83
N ILE A 78 3.09 -6.94 -0.30
CA ILE A 78 2.35 -7.70 -1.31
C ILE A 78 1.77 -8.98 -0.72
N LYS A 79 2.56 -9.75 0.05
CA LYS A 79 2.07 -10.96 0.73
C LYS A 79 0.93 -10.66 1.70
N GLN A 80 1.05 -9.59 2.48
CA GLN A 80 -0.01 -9.17 3.41
C GLN A 80 -1.28 -8.73 2.66
N GLN A 81 -1.13 -8.00 1.56
CA GLN A 81 -2.27 -7.60 0.72
C GLN A 81 -2.97 -8.81 0.10
N GLN A 82 -2.20 -9.77 -0.44
CA GLN A 82 -2.74 -11.02 -0.98
C GLN A 82 -3.50 -11.82 0.08
N ALA A 83 -2.93 -11.97 1.29
CA ALA A 83 -3.59 -12.67 2.39
C ALA A 83 -4.93 -12.01 2.80
N LYS A 84 -4.98 -10.67 2.82
CA LYS A 84 -6.23 -9.92 3.11
C LYS A 84 -7.29 -10.14 2.03
N VAL A 85 -6.89 -10.15 0.75
CA VAL A 85 -7.80 -10.43 -0.36
C VAL A 85 -8.34 -11.86 -0.26
N GLU A 86 -7.47 -12.84 -0.02
CA GLU A 86 -7.89 -14.25 0.13
C GLU A 86 -8.86 -14.43 1.31
N GLU A 87 -8.61 -13.77 2.45
CA GLU A 87 -9.52 -13.81 3.58
C GLU A 87 -10.89 -13.18 3.24
N PHE A 88 -10.89 -12.05 2.54
CA PHE A 88 -12.10 -11.38 2.09
C PHE A 88 -12.90 -12.26 1.12
N GLU A 89 -12.23 -12.87 0.14
CA GLU A 89 -12.86 -13.81 -0.79
C GLU A 89 -13.44 -15.03 -0.09
N LYS A 90 -12.74 -15.60 0.90
CA LYS A 90 -13.28 -16.71 1.71
C LYS A 90 -14.55 -16.29 2.47
N LYS A 91 -14.58 -15.08 3.04
CA LYS A 91 -15.78 -14.56 3.74
C LYS A 91 -16.94 -14.31 2.78
N MET A 92 -16.68 -13.65 1.65
CA MET A 92 -17.71 -13.33 0.65
C MET A 92 -18.21 -14.58 -0.10
N GLY A 93 -17.32 -15.51 -0.41
CA GLY A 93 -17.64 -16.78 -1.07
C GLY A 93 -18.54 -17.68 -0.22
N LYS A 94 -18.35 -17.70 1.11
CA LYS A 94 -19.26 -18.40 2.04
C LYS A 94 -20.67 -17.81 1.99
N GLY A 95 -20.80 -16.48 1.96
CA GLY A 95 -22.09 -15.80 1.83
C GLY A 95 -22.80 -16.11 0.50
N ARG A 96 -22.06 -16.06 -0.62
CA ARG A 96 -22.60 -16.42 -1.96
C ARG A 96 -23.08 -17.86 -2.02
N LYS A 97 -22.31 -18.82 -1.50
CA LYS A 97 -22.70 -20.25 -1.47
C LYS A 97 -23.97 -20.47 -0.65
N ARG A 98 -24.09 -19.81 0.51
CA ARG A 98 -25.29 -19.90 1.36
C ARG A 98 -26.53 -19.35 0.66
N ARG A 99 -26.40 -18.22 -0.05
CA ARG A 99 -27.49 -17.63 -0.82
C ARG A 99 -27.94 -18.53 -1.97
N LYS A 100 -26.99 -19.04 -2.77
CA LYS A 100 -27.30 -19.95 -3.88
C LYS A 100 -28.05 -21.22 -3.42
N LYS A 101 -27.66 -21.79 -2.26
CA LYS A 101 -28.36 -22.95 -1.70
C LYS A 101 -29.82 -22.63 -1.30
N PHE A 102 -30.06 -21.43 -0.77
CA PHE A 102 -31.42 -20.98 -0.45
C PHE A 102 -32.24 -20.77 -1.72
N ASP A 103 -31.65 -20.15 -2.74
CA ASP A 103 -32.30 -19.93 -4.04
C ASP A 103 -32.65 -21.28 -4.72
N GLU A 104 -31.75 -22.27 -4.72
CA GLU A 104 -32.01 -23.64 -5.22
C GLU A 104 -33.15 -24.33 -4.44
N GLU A 105 -33.17 -24.20 -3.10
CA GLU A 105 -34.23 -24.80 -2.26
C GLU A 105 -35.60 -24.12 -2.50
N GLU A 106 -35.61 -22.81 -2.77
CA GLU A 106 -36.81 -22.06 -3.13
C GLU A 106 -37.31 -22.44 -4.51
N GLU A 107 -36.43 -22.56 -5.51
CA GLU A 107 -36.76 -23.05 -6.86
C GLU A 107 -37.31 -24.48 -6.83
N GLU A 108 -36.75 -25.39 -6.03
CA GLU A 108 -37.27 -26.75 -5.85
C GLU A 108 -38.69 -26.75 -5.25
N LYS A 109 -38.94 -25.93 -4.22
CA LYS A 109 -40.28 -25.82 -3.61
C LYS A 109 -41.31 -25.23 -4.58
N ILE A 110 -40.93 -24.20 -5.33
CA ILE A 110 -41.79 -23.60 -6.37
C ILE A 110 -42.08 -24.63 -7.46
N SER A 111 -41.07 -25.41 -7.89
CA SER A 111 -41.22 -26.48 -8.87
C SER A 111 -42.19 -27.58 -8.39
N PHE A 112 -42.09 -28.01 -7.12
CA PHE A 112 -43.00 -29.00 -6.54
C PHE A 112 -44.46 -28.51 -6.49
N ILE A 113 -44.69 -27.26 -6.07
CA ILE A 113 -46.03 -26.67 -6.06
C ILE A 113 -46.57 -26.51 -7.50
N GLN A 114 -45.73 -26.07 -8.44
CA GLN A 114 -46.12 -25.94 -9.85
C GLN A 114 -46.50 -27.29 -10.47
N GLN A 115 -45.74 -28.36 -10.18
CA GLN A 115 -46.01 -29.71 -10.67
C GLN A 115 -47.34 -30.26 -10.15
N HIS A 116 -47.66 -30.02 -8.88
CA HIS A 116 -48.90 -30.49 -8.26
C HIS A 116 -50.09 -29.52 -8.37
N LYS A 117 -49.90 -28.35 -9.00
CA LYS A 117 -50.94 -27.31 -9.13
C LYS A 117 -52.23 -27.83 -9.77
N LYS A 118 -52.13 -28.65 -10.83
CA LYS A 118 -53.31 -29.22 -11.49
C LYS A 118 -54.09 -30.17 -10.56
N LEU A 119 -53.39 -31.00 -9.80
CA LEU A 119 -54.02 -31.92 -8.84
C LEU A 119 -54.69 -31.17 -7.69
N LEU A 120 -54.04 -30.11 -7.18
CA LEU A 120 -54.62 -29.24 -6.16
C LEU A 120 -55.89 -28.54 -6.67
N ILE A 121 -55.86 -27.99 -7.88
CA ILE A 121 -57.04 -27.36 -8.50
C ILE A 121 -58.16 -28.40 -8.71
N MET A 122 -57.85 -29.57 -9.25
CA MET A 122 -58.84 -30.64 -9.47
C MET A 122 -59.49 -31.07 -8.15
N SER A 123 -58.71 -31.33 -7.10
CA SER A 123 -59.22 -31.66 -5.77
C SER A 123 -60.17 -30.59 -5.23
N LEU A 124 -59.78 -29.32 -5.37
CA LEU A 124 -60.56 -28.18 -4.90
C LEU A 124 -61.87 -28.01 -5.69
N THR A 125 -61.84 -28.22 -7.02
CA THR A 125 -63.06 -28.19 -7.84
C THR A 125 -64.05 -29.30 -7.48
N VAL A 126 -63.57 -30.53 -7.25
CA VAL A 126 -64.43 -31.66 -6.84
C VAL A 126 -65.09 -31.38 -5.49
N ALA A 127 -64.34 -30.86 -4.53
CA ALA A 127 -64.88 -30.50 -3.22
C ALA A 127 -65.99 -29.44 -3.32
N VAL A 128 -65.79 -28.39 -4.13
CA VAL A 128 -66.82 -27.34 -4.34
C VAL A 128 -68.06 -27.90 -5.01
N LEU A 129 -67.91 -28.74 -6.05
CA LEU A 129 -69.04 -29.37 -6.72
C LEU A 129 -69.83 -30.30 -5.80
N ALA A 130 -69.14 -31.06 -4.94
CA ALA A 130 -69.78 -31.93 -3.96
C ALA A 130 -70.58 -31.12 -2.91
N ILE A 131 -70.01 -30.02 -2.41
CA ILE A 131 -70.71 -29.12 -1.47
C ILE A 131 -71.95 -28.51 -2.14
N PHE A 132 -71.81 -28.04 -3.38
CA PHE A 132 -72.92 -27.45 -4.13
C PHE A 132 -74.05 -28.46 -4.37
N ALA A 133 -73.71 -29.68 -4.81
CA ALA A 133 -74.69 -30.76 -5.00
C ALA A 133 -75.39 -31.11 -3.68
N TYR A 134 -74.65 -31.20 -2.57
CA TYR A 134 -75.22 -31.45 -1.24
C TYR A 134 -76.18 -30.33 -0.81
N SER A 135 -75.83 -29.07 -1.04
CA SER A 135 -76.72 -27.95 -0.72
C SER A 135 -78.02 -27.95 -1.53
N LEU A 136 -77.98 -28.39 -2.79
CA LEU A 136 -79.18 -28.53 -3.63
C LEU A 136 -80.05 -29.72 -3.25
N LEU A 137 -79.46 -30.80 -2.69
CA LEU A 137 -80.20 -31.98 -2.23
C LEU A 137 -80.88 -31.78 -0.86
N LEU A 138 -80.43 -30.79 -0.09
CA LEU A 138 -80.99 -30.43 1.22
C LEU A 138 -82.14 -29.42 1.15
N GLN A 139 -82.42 -28.87 -0.03
CA GLN A 139 -83.40 -27.81 -0.28
C GLN A 139 -84.65 -28.37 -0.95
#